data_AF-A0A0D0V5N3-F1
#
_entry.id   AF-A0A0D0V5N3-F1
#
_cell.length_a   1.000
_cell.length_b   1.000
_cell.length_c   1.000
_cell.angle_alpha   90.00
_cell.angle_beta   90.00
_cell.angle_gamma   90.00
#
_symmetry.space_group_name_H-M   'P 1'
#
loop_
_entity.id
_entity.type
_entity.pdbx_description
1 polymer ?
#
loop_
_entity_poly.entity_id
_entity_poly.type
_entity_poly.pdbx_seq_one_letter_code
_entity_poly.pdbx_strand_id
1 'polypeptide(L)'
;MPPKPPSPGPHPLDLNPYERLEFEEKEKRRRDNDIDPPATLNSRQEGLRRRAALGKNVDIAPNEESKEDEGYFAQKRNGRLSSPEDTKTGEGKGKKSPLMSNLKLDDFRDTLEAGIERKFAPLHIPPNRRLQTAAVALWALLLPISMIVLLLLLSLPPAWLILLPYFIWISFDKAPIHGGRPKEWARRGFIWKYFAEYYPCSIVKEADLPPDRPYLFGYHPHGIIGMGAFATFATEGTNFSEYFPGIKPHLLTLGSNFKIPFYRELLMIHGCGSVSKRSCANVLSQGPGSAIAIVIGGAAESLSAHPGTADLTLKKRFGFVKMAIREGADLVPVFSFGENDIYAQLANAKGSMVYKLQKKFQKVFGFTLPLFYGRGLFNYNYGLMPFRHPIVSVVGKPIHVERDPHPSDEKVQELQGKYIAELTRIWDKYKDLYARGRTKELTLVE
;
A
#
# COMPACT_ATOMS: atom_id res chain seq x y z
N MET A 1 8.38 62.75 -29.98
CA MET A 1 7.32 62.29 -30.91
C MET A 1 6.70 61.03 -30.32
N PRO A 2 5.38 60.90 -30.16
CA PRO A 2 4.79 59.63 -29.75
C PRO A 2 4.85 58.62 -30.92
N PRO A 3 4.93 57.30 -30.64
CA PRO A 3 5.00 56.28 -31.67
C PRO A 3 3.65 56.19 -32.42
N LYS A 4 3.73 56.03 -33.75
CA LYS A 4 2.59 55.85 -34.64
C LYS A 4 1.80 54.59 -34.23
N PRO A 5 0.46 54.63 -34.20
CA PRO A 5 -0.34 53.43 -33.95
C PRO A 5 -0.10 52.40 -35.08
N PRO A 6 -0.12 51.10 -34.78
CA PRO A 6 0.05 50.05 -35.77
C PRO A 6 -1.07 50.10 -36.81
N SER A 7 -0.74 49.83 -38.07
CA SER A 7 -1.72 49.74 -39.16
C SER A 7 -2.76 48.65 -38.88
N PRO A 8 -4.04 48.87 -39.17
CA PRO A 8 -5.06 47.84 -39.05
C PRO A 8 -4.70 46.68 -39.99
N GLY A 9 -4.76 45.45 -39.46
CA GLY A 9 -4.55 44.23 -40.24
C GLY A 9 -5.65 44.02 -41.30
N PRO A 10 -5.45 43.07 -42.23
CA PRO A 10 -6.39 42.81 -43.33
C PRO A 10 -7.78 42.41 -42.81
N HIS A 11 -8.82 42.80 -43.55
CA HIS A 11 -10.21 42.54 -43.20
C HIS A 11 -10.52 41.02 -43.33
N PRO A 12 -11.35 40.41 -42.46
CA PRO A 12 -11.58 38.94 -42.44
C PRO A 12 -12.12 38.33 -43.74
N LEU A 13 -12.62 39.16 -44.65
CA LEU A 13 -13.13 38.74 -45.96
C LEU A 13 -12.02 38.53 -47.00
N ASP A 14 -10.84 39.11 -46.76
CA ASP A 14 -9.69 39.05 -47.66
C ASP A 14 -8.74 37.88 -47.34
N LEU A 15 -9.04 37.11 -46.28
CA LEU A 15 -8.27 35.97 -45.84
C LEU A 15 -8.64 34.69 -46.59
N ASN A 16 -7.62 33.89 -46.93
CA ASN A 16 -7.83 32.58 -47.52
C ASN A 16 -8.46 31.60 -46.49
N PRO A 17 -9.00 30.45 -46.93
CA PRO A 17 -9.75 29.54 -46.06
C PRO A 17 -8.97 29.02 -44.85
N TYR A 18 -7.65 28.83 -44.98
CA TYR A 18 -6.80 28.37 -43.88
C TYR A 18 -6.52 29.50 -42.87
N GLU A 19 -6.24 30.71 -43.35
CA GLU A 19 -6.02 31.87 -42.50
C GLU A 19 -7.29 32.30 -41.74
N ARG A 20 -8.47 32.06 -42.33
CA ARG A 20 -9.75 32.32 -41.68
C ARG A 20 -10.00 31.37 -40.51
N LEU A 21 -9.63 30.10 -40.66
CA LEU A 21 -9.69 29.11 -39.58
C LEU A 21 -8.74 29.46 -38.44
N GLU A 22 -7.51 29.87 -38.74
CA GLU A 22 -6.56 30.32 -37.71
C GLU A 22 -7.01 31.60 -37.00
N PHE A 23 -7.64 32.53 -37.74
CA PHE A 23 -8.20 33.76 -37.17
C PHE A 23 -9.38 33.45 -36.24
N GLU A 24 -10.32 32.59 -36.66
CA GLU A 24 -11.44 32.13 -35.83
C GLU A 24 -10.98 31.36 -34.60
N GLU A 25 -9.93 30.55 -34.72
CA GLU A 25 -9.36 29.80 -33.60
C GLU A 25 -8.62 30.72 -32.62
N LYS A 26 -7.92 31.75 -33.09
CA LYS A 26 -7.32 32.81 -32.24
C LYS A 26 -8.38 33.64 -31.52
N GLU A 27 -9.47 34.02 -32.20
CA GLU A 27 -10.61 34.72 -31.61
C GLU A 27 -11.32 33.86 -30.57
N LYS A 28 -11.49 32.56 -30.82
CA LYS A 28 -12.04 31.60 -29.86
C LYS A 28 -11.17 31.48 -28.62
N ARG A 29 -9.84 31.34 -28.78
CA ARG A 29 -8.89 31.32 -27.64
C ARG A 29 -8.85 32.64 -26.86
N ARG A 30 -9.09 33.79 -27.50
CA ARG A 30 -9.22 35.08 -26.82
C ARG A 30 -10.49 35.12 -25.96
N ARG A 31 -11.63 34.71 -26.53
CA ARG A 31 -12.91 34.62 -25.80
C ARG A 31 -12.87 33.64 -24.63
N ASP A 32 -12.18 32.51 -24.80
CA ASP A 32 -12.03 31.51 -23.73
C ASP A 32 -11.08 31.96 -22.61
N ASN A 33 -10.19 32.92 -22.87
CA ASN A 33 -9.29 33.51 -21.86
C ASN A 33 -9.91 34.69 -21.08
N ASP A 34 -11.01 35.28 -21.56
CA ASP A 34 -11.71 36.41 -20.91
C ASP A 34 -12.87 35.96 -20.00
N ILE A 35 -13.01 34.66 -19.72
CA ILE A 35 -14.02 34.14 -18.80
C ILE A 35 -13.35 33.75 -17.48
N ASP A 36 -13.49 34.61 -16.47
CA ASP A 36 -13.08 34.30 -15.09
C ASP A 36 -13.93 33.15 -14.50
N PRO A 37 -13.33 32.03 -14.06
CA PRO A 37 -14.05 30.99 -13.34
C PRO A 37 -14.25 31.37 -11.86
N PRO A 38 -15.27 30.83 -11.16
CA PRO A 38 -15.58 31.21 -9.78
C PRO A 38 -14.40 30.94 -8.83
N ALA A 39 -14.06 31.96 -8.04
CA ALA A 39 -12.82 32.12 -7.25
C ALA A 39 -12.55 31.10 -6.13
N THR A 40 -13.28 29.98 -6.05
CA THR A 40 -13.15 28.99 -4.95
C THR A 40 -12.55 27.64 -5.36
N LEU A 41 -12.45 27.35 -6.66
CA LEU A 41 -11.88 26.08 -7.16
C LEU A 41 -10.38 26.15 -7.51
N ASN A 42 -9.90 27.32 -7.97
CA ASN A 42 -8.51 27.49 -8.41
C ASN A 42 -7.50 27.47 -7.25
N SER A 43 -7.83 28.05 -6.09
CA SER A 43 -6.89 28.10 -4.95
C SER A 43 -6.57 26.72 -4.36
N ARG A 44 -7.52 25.78 -4.44
CA ARG A 44 -7.35 24.40 -3.94
C ARG A 44 -6.63 23.50 -4.94
N GLN A 45 -6.92 23.63 -6.24
CA GLN A 45 -6.19 22.91 -7.29
C GLN A 45 -4.76 23.43 -7.48
N GLU A 46 -4.51 24.74 -7.35
CA GLU A 46 -3.16 25.29 -7.29
C GLU A 46 -2.43 24.90 -6.00
N GLY A 47 -3.12 24.84 -4.86
CA GLY A 47 -2.55 24.31 -3.61
C GLY A 47 -2.13 22.85 -3.73
N LEU A 48 -2.90 22.03 -4.45
CA LEU A 48 -2.60 20.63 -4.73
C LEU A 48 -1.49 20.46 -5.78
N ARG A 49 -1.47 21.28 -6.85
CA ARG A 49 -0.36 21.35 -7.81
C ARG A 49 0.92 21.82 -7.14
N ARG A 50 0.85 22.79 -6.22
CA ARG A 50 1.96 23.23 -5.38
C ARG A 50 2.39 22.16 -4.39
N ARG A 51 1.49 21.37 -3.81
CA ARG A 51 1.86 20.19 -2.98
C ARG A 51 2.49 19.06 -3.79
N ALA A 52 2.00 18.79 -4.99
CA ALA A 52 2.59 17.82 -5.92
C ALA A 52 3.95 18.30 -6.48
N ALA A 53 4.11 19.61 -6.69
CA ALA A 53 5.38 20.25 -7.07
C ALA A 53 6.33 20.40 -5.86
N LEU A 54 5.82 20.61 -4.65
CA LEU A 54 6.57 20.50 -3.40
C LEU A 54 7.03 19.05 -3.22
N GLY A 55 6.26 18.04 -3.62
CA GLY A 55 6.74 16.65 -3.70
C GLY A 55 7.96 16.44 -4.62
N LYS A 56 8.28 17.40 -5.51
CA LYS A 56 9.53 17.42 -6.29
C LYS A 56 10.68 18.16 -5.60
N ASN A 57 10.41 19.00 -4.59
CA ASN A 57 11.39 19.88 -3.92
C ASN A 57 11.30 19.88 -2.37
N VAL A 58 10.60 18.93 -1.76
CA VAL A 58 10.67 18.74 -0.31
C VAL A 58 11.91 17.88 -0.06
N ASP A 59 13.02 18.54 0.20
CA ASP A 59 14.01 17.99 1.11
C ASP A 59 13.30 17.79 2.45
N ILE A 60 12.72 16.59 2.65
CA ILE A 60 12.28 16.16 3.96
C ILE A 60 13.59 16.02 4.72
N ALA A 61 13.98 17.06 5.45
CA ALA A 61 15.13 16.99 6.34
C ALA A 61 14.92 15.74 7.23
N PRO A 62 15.77 14.71 7.11
CA PRO A 62 15.56 13.50 7.87
C PRO A 62 15.78 13.88 9.35
N ASN A 63 14.73 13.68 10.15
CA ASN A 63 14.74 13.99 11.57
C ASN A 63 15.69 13.01 12.27
N GLU A 64 16.29 13.38 13.40
CA GLU A 64 17.33 12.57 14.07
C GLU A 64 16.92 11.09 14.25
N GLU A 65 15.66 10.83 14.58
CA GLU A 65 15.14 9.47 14.75
C GLU A 65 14.87 8.72 13.42
N SER A 66 14.54 9.42 12.32
CA SER A 66 14.46 8.77 11.00
C SER A 66 15.85 8.51 10.43
N LYS A 67 16.84 9.34 10.77
CA LYS A 67 18.27 9.05 10.55
C LYS A 67 18.74 7.87 11.40
N GLU A 68 18.19 7.67 12.60
CA GLU A 68 18.49 6.51 13.45
C GLU A 68 17.86 5.21 12.91
N ASP A 69 16.60 5.24 12.45
CA ASP A 69 15.95 4.10 11.77
C ASP A 69 16.67 3.77 10.44
N GLU A 70 16.99 4.78 9.62
CA GLU A 70 17.83 4.61 8.41
C GLU A 70 19.25 4.14 8.75
N GLY A 71 19.82 4.65 9.84
CA GLY A 71 21.13 4.29 10.38
C GLY A 71 21.18 2.84 10.85
N TYR A 72 20.10 2.33 11.45
CA TYR A 72 19.94 0.91 11.79
C TYR A 72 19.98 0.02 10.53
N PHE A 73 19.27 0.43 9.46
CA PHE A 73 19.34 -0.28 8.18
C PHE A 73 20.71 -0.18 7.51
N ALA A 74 21.42 0.96 7.66
CA ALA A 74 22.79 1.13 7.15
C ALA A 74 23.82 0.31 7.94
N GLN A 75 23.69 0.23 9.27
CA GLN A 75 24.60 -0.51 10.14
C GLN A 75 24.48 -2.03 9.90
N LYS A 76 23.28 -2.54 9.63
CA LYS A 76 23.07 -3.94 9.26
C LYS A 76 23.64 -4.30 7.87
N ARG A 77 23.84 -3.32 6.97
CA ARG A 77 24.44 -3.52 5.64
C ARG A 77 25.96 -3.76 5.68
N ASN A 78 26.66 -3.24 6.69
CA ASN A 78 28.13 -3.32 6.78
C ASN A 78 28.64 -4.48 7.67
N GLY A 79 27.76 -5.33 8.21
CA GLY A 79 28.13 -6.44 9.09
C GLY A 79 28.73 -7.66 8.38
N ARG A 80 29.92 -7.53 7.77
CA ARG A 80 30.93 -8.59 7.78
C ARG A 80 31.93 -8.21 8.86
N LEU A 81 31.66 -8.60 10.10
CA LEU A 81 32.63 -8.42 11.19
C LEU A 81 33.43 -9.71 11.38
N SER A 82 34.73 -9.58 11.18
CA SER A 82 35.80 -10.49 11.57
C SER A 82 35.67 -10.93 13.03
N SER A 83 35.87 -12.23 13.28
CA SER A 83 35.90 -12.83 14.62
C SER A 83 37.08 -12.29 15.44
N PRO A 84 36.87 -11.85 16.69
CA PRO A 84 37.96 -11.69 17.65
C PRO A 84 38.32 -13.04 18.29
N GLU A 85 39.60 -13.16 18.63
CA GLU A 85 40.29 -14.33 19.17
C GLU A 85 39.80 -14.77 20.56
N ASP A 86 40.04 -16.05 20.82
CA ASP A 86 39.76 -16.79 22.04
C ASP A 86 40.26 -16.12 23.33
N THR A 87 39.40 -16.12 24.36
CA THR A 87 39.87 -16.16 25.75
C THR A 87 39.00 -17.11 26.57
N LYS A 88 39.63 -18.20 27.02
CA LYS A 88 39.05 -19.25 27.86
C LYS A 88 38.83 -18.75 29.29
N THR A 89 37.67 -19.03 29.88
CA THR A 89 37.52 -19.34 31.31
C THR A 89 36.24 -20.13 31.60
N GLY A 90 36.39 -21.28 32.27
CA GLY A 90 35.61 -21.63 33.48
C GLY A 90 34.21 -22.26 33.33
N GLU A 91 34.17 -23.55 33.59
CA GLU A 91 33.07 -24.53 33.71
C GLU A 91 31.72 -24.14 34.35
N GLY A 92 30.67 -24.81 33.85
CA GLY A 92 29.40 -25.06 34.54
C GLY A 92 28.54 -26.10 33.82
N LYS A 93 28.69 -27.40 34.15
CA LYS A 93 27.97 -28.52 33.51
C LYS A 93 26.51 -28.64 34.01
N GLY A 94 25.56 -28.13 33.23
CA GLY A 94 24.14 -28.49 33.34
C GLY A 94 23.74 -29.49 32.23
N LYS A 95 23.22 -30.67 32.61
CA LYS A 95 22.74 -31.70 31.67
C LYS A 95 21.62 -31.15 30.78
N LYS A 96 21.86 -31.05 29.46
CA LYS A 96 20.85 -30.65 28.45
C LYS A 96 20.08 -31.90 27.96
N SER A 97 18.75 -31.76 27.85
CA SER A 97 17.84 -32.80 27.32
C SER A 97 18.09 -33.07 25.81
N PRO A 98 18.08 -34.34 25.36
CA PRO A 98 18.43 -34.74 23.98
C PRO A 98 17.43 -34.27 22.91
N LEU A 99 16.30 -33.68 23.28
CA LEU A 99 15.32 -33.09 22.35
C LEU A 99 15.65 -31.65 21.93
N MET A 100 16.58 -30.98 22.63
CA MET A 100 16.95 -29.59 22.38
C MET A 100 18.30 -29.44 21.67
N SER A 101 19.06 -30.53 21.44
CA SER A 101 20.40 -30.48 20.83
C SER A 101 20.39 -30.33 19.31
N ASN A 102 19.24 -30.53 18.66
CA ASN A 102 19.12 -30.49 17.19
C ASN A 102 18.45 -29.22 16.65
N LEU A 103 18.00 -28.32 17.52
CA LEU A 103 17.70 -26.95 17.12
C LEU A 103 18.99 -26.15 17.26
N LYS A 104 19.44 -25.51 16.17
CA LYS A 104 20.45 -24.45 16.22
C LYS A 104 19.88 -23.23 16.95
N LEU A 105 19.61 -23.39 18.24
CA LEU A 105 19.19 -22.31 19.14
C LEU A 105 20.37 -21.40 19.46
N ASP A 106 21.60 -21.88 19.28
CA ASP A 106 22.82 -21.11 19.53
C ASP A 106 22.95 -19.97 18.50
N ASP A 107 22.70 -20.21 17.19
CA ASP A 107 22.56 -19.13 16.19
C ASP A 107 21.47 -18.11 16.56
N PHE A 108 20.37 -18.57 17.17
CA PHE A 108 19.25 -17.72 17.59
C PHE A 108 19.59 -16.90 18.83
N ARG A 109 20.35 -17.49 19.76
CA ARG A 109 20.90 -16.83 20.94
C ARG A 109 21.95 -15.80 20.53
N ASP A 110 22.89 -16.15 19.67
CA ASP A 110 23.94 -15.24 19.21
C ASP A 110 23.36 -14.08 18.38
N THR A 111 22.25 -14.29 17.65
CA THR A 111 21.51 -13.20 16.98
C THR A 111 20.75 -12.30 17.96
N LEU A 112 20.36 -12.82 19.13
CA LEU A 112 19.70 -12.07 20.22
C LEU A 112 20.71 -11.43 21.19
N GLU A 113 21.89 -12.02 21.34
CA GLU A 113 22.98 -11.66 22.25
C GLU A 113 24.05 -10.81 21.56
N ALA A 114 24.11 -10.78 20.22
CA ALA A 114 24.82 -9.75 19.46
C ALA A 114 24.24 -8.38 19.86
N GLY A 115 24.97 -7.68 20.72
CA GLY A 115 24.51 -6.52 21.47
C GLY A 115 23.83 -5.47 20.61
N ILE A 116 22.49 -5.55 20.54
CA ILE A 116 21.66 -4.43 20.12
C ILE A 116 21.45 -3.58 21.36
N GLU A 117 22.20 -2.48 21.44
CA GLU A 117 22.03 -1.45 22.45
C GLU A 117 20.53 -1.08 22.52
N ARG A 118 19.83 -1.36 23.62
CA ARG A 118 18.40 -1.09 23.74
C ARG A 118 18.18 0.42 23.88
N LYS A 119 18.01 1.11 22.76
CA LYS A 119 17.60 2.52 22.77
C LYS A 119 16.11 2.62 23.10
N PHE A 120 15.81 3.18 24.26
CA PHE A 120 14.46 3.51 24.69
C PHE A 120 13.99 4.80 24.04
N ALA A 121 12.68 4.92 23.85
CA ALA A 121 12.05 6.15 23.45
C ALA A 121 12.37 7.30 24.41
N PRO A 122 12.82 8.49 23.94
CA PRO A 122 12.97 9.64 24.79
C PRO A 122 11.66 9.94 25.52
N LEU A 123 11.73 10.30 26.79
CA LEU A 123 10.53 10.62 27.57
C LEU A 123 9.74 11.82 26.99
N HIS A 124 10.43 12.69 26.24
CA HIS A 124 9.88 13.90 25.64
C HIS A 124 9.60 13.76 24.12
N ILE A 125 8.78 12.79 23.74
CA ILE A 125 8.23 12.70 22.36
C ILE A 125 7.02 13.64 22.20
N PRO A 126 6.97 14.49 21.15
CA PRO A 126 5.84 15.38 20.88
C PRO A 126 4.50 14.65 20.83
N PRO A 127 3.40 15.24 21.35
CA PRO A 127 2.08 14.60 21.39
C PRO A 127 1.59 14.08 20.03
N ASN A 128 1.87 14.83 18.95
CA ASN A 128 1.51 14.39 17.59
C ASN A 128 2.15 13.04 17.22
N ARG A 129 3.43 12.83 17.53
CA ARG A 129 4.11 11.56 17.23
C ARG A 129 3.58 10.39 18.08
N ARG A 130 3.10 10.68 19.29
CA ARG A 130 2.40 9.68 20.13
C ARG A 130 1.08 9.27 19.50
N LEU A 131 0.31 10.22 18.98
CA LEU A 131 -0.96 9.96 18.27
C LEU A 131 -0.74 9.14 16.98
N GLN A 132 0.31 9.45 16.21
CA GLN A 132 0.72 8.64 15.05
C GLN A 132 1.05 7.19 15.45
N THR A 133 1.87 7.01 16.48
CA THR A 133 2.19 5.69 17.02
C THR A 133 0.94 4.96 17.51
N ALA A 134 0.04 5.65 18.23
CA ALA A 134 -1.21 5.07 18.72
C ALA A 134 -2.14 4.66 17.58
N ALA A 135 -2.24 5.46 16.52
CA ALA A 135 -3.06 5.15 15.34
C ALA A 135 -2.59 3.86 14.66
N VAL A 136 -1.29 3.73 14.41
CA VAL A 136 -0.72 2.52 13.81
C VAL A 136 -0.79 1.33 14.75
N ALA A 137 -0.55 1.53 16.05
CA ALA A 137 -0.66 0.47 17.05
C ALA A 137 -2.08 -0.08 17.17
N LEU A 138 -3.08 0.81 17.21
CA LEU A 138 -4.48 0.42 17.27
C LEU A 138 -4.86 -0.41 16.04
N TRP A 139 -4.40 -0.02 14.85
CA TRP A 139 -4.63 -0.79 13.64
C TRP A 139 -3.94 -2.15 13.66
N ALA A 140 -2.64 -2.19 13.99
CA ALA A 140 -1.87 -3.44 14.04
C ALA A 140 -2.41 -4.43 15.09
N LEU A 141 -2.92 -3.93 16.21
CA LEU A 141 -3.50 -4.72 17.29
C LEU A 141 -4.99 -5.02 17.08
N LEU A 142 -5.62 -4.52 16.03
CA LEU A 142 -7.07 -4.61 15.89
C LEU A 142 -7.56 -6.06 15.82
N LEU A 143 -6.88 -6.90 15.04
CA LEU A 143 -7.21 -8.32 14.92
C LEU A 143 -7.03 -9.07 16.25
N PRO A 144 -5.87 -9.01 16.94
CA PRO A 144 -5.71 -9.69 18.23
C PRO A 144 -6.67 -9.15 19.30
N ILE A 145 -6.92 -7.83 19.36
CA ILE A 145 -7.93 -7.25 20.26
C ILE A 145 -9.32 -7.84 19.96
N SER A 146 -9.73 -7.87 18.69
CA SER A 146 -11.02 -8.44 18.29
C SER A 146 -11.15 -9.90 18.70
N MET A 147 -10.05 -10.67 18.59
CA MET A 147 -10.05 -12.07 19.01
C MET A 147 -10.13 -12.24 20.53
N ILE A 148 -9.38 -11.45 21.29
CA ILE A 148 -9.42 -11.49 22.76
C ILE A 148 -10.82 -11.11 23.24
N VAL A 149 -11.40 -10.03 22.72
CA VAL A 149 -12.77 -9.60 23.03
C VAL A 149 -13.76 -10.71 22.71
N LEU A 150 -13.64 -11.36 21.55
CA LEU A 150 -14.52 -12.47 21.19
C LEU A 150 -14.41 -13.64 22.18
N LEU A 151 -13.19 -14.04 22.55
CA LEU A 151 -12.98 -15.13 23.51
C LEU A 151 -13.53 -14.80 24.89
N LEU A 152 -13.36 -13.55 25.34
CA LEU A 152 -13.95 -13.07 26.59
C LEU A 152 -15.48 -13.11 26.53
N LEU A 153 -16.10 -12.63 25.44
CA LEU A 153 -17.56 -12.68 25.30
C LEU A 153 -18.08 -14.12 25.21
N LEU A 154 -17.36 -15.02 24.55
CA LEU A 154 -17.71 -16.45 24.52
C LEU A 154 -17.60 -17.11 25.91
N SER A 155 -16.71 -16.62 26.78
CA SER A 155 -16.60 -17.11 28.16
C SER A 155 -17.75 -16.64 29.08
N LEU A 156 -18.60 -15.72 28.62
CA LEU A 156 -19.72 -15.15 29.37
C LEU A 156 -21.07 -15.67 28.82
N PRO A 157 -21.73 -16.67 29.43
CA PRO A 157 -22.98 -17.24 28.92
C PRO A 157 -24.10 -16.22 28.63
N PRO A 158 -24.30 -15.14 29.44
CA PRO A 158 -25.29 -14.12 29.10
C PRO A 158 -25.03 -13.40 27.76
N ALA A 159 -23.77 -13.26 27.35
CA ALA A 159 -23.42 -12.65 26.07
C ALA A 159 -23.85 -13.50 24.87
N TRP A 160 -24.12 -14.80 25.07
CA TRP A 160 -24.55 -15.71 24.00
C TRP A 160 -25.90 -15.32 23.41
N LEU A 161 -26.76 -14.66 24.18
CA LEU A 161 -28.02 -14.10 23.70
C LEU A 161 -27.82 -13.10 22.55
N ILE A 162 -26.67 -12.43 22.51
CA ILE A 162 -26.29 -11.50 21.45
C ILE A 162 -25.39 -12.19 20.41
N LEU A 163 -24.42 -12.99 20.87
CA LEU A 163 -23.45 -13.63 19.98
C LEU A 163 -24.09 -14.65 19.04
N LEU A 164 -25.04 -15.49 19.52
CA LEU A 164 -25.65 -16.52 18.68
C LEU A 164 -26.43 -15.92 17.50
N PRO A 165 -27.35 -14.95 17.70
CA PRO A 165 -27.98 -14.25 16.57
C PRO A 165 -26.97 -13.57 15.66
N TYR A 166 -25.91 -12.97 16.22
CA TYR A 166 -24.87 -12.31 15.44
C TYR A 166 -24.08 -13.30 14.55
N PHE A 167 -23.71 -14.48 15.06
CA PHE A 167 -23.05 -15.52 14.27
C PHE A 167 -23.96 -16.10 13.19
N ILE A 168 -25.25 -16.30 13.49
CA ILE A 168 -26.24 -16.70 12.51
C ILE A 168 -26.30 -15.65 11.40
N TRP A 169 -26.41 -14.36 11.76
CA TRP A 169 -26.45 -13.27 10.79
C TRP A 169 -25.18 -13.22 9.92
N ILE A 170 -23.99 -13.32 10.50
CA ILE A 170 -22.72 -13.35 9.74
C ILE A 170 -22.72 -14.48 8.70
N SER A 171 -23.30 -15.64 9.01
CA SER A 171 -23.31 -16.78 8.08
C SER A 171 -24.10 -16.49 6.78
N PHE A 172 -25.05 -15.56 6.82
CA PHE A 172 -25.84 -15.12 5.66
C PHE A 172 -25.42 -13.75 5.10
N ASP A 173 -24.55 -13.02 5.79
CA ASP A 173 -24.15 -11.67 5.39
C ASP A 173 -23.29 -11.68 4.12
N LYS A 174 -23.85 -11.12 3.04
CA LYS A 174 -23.19 -11.01 1.73
C LYS A 174 -22.41 -9.70 1.54
N ALA A 175 -22.41 -8.79 2.51
CA ALA A 175 -21.71 -7.50 2.35
C ALA A 175 -20.22 -7.63 1.99
N PRO A 176 -19.43 -8.58 2.53
CA PRO A 176 -18.02 -8.73 2.15
C PRO A 176 -17.78 -8.96 0.66
N ILE A 177 -18.75 -9.52 -0.06
CA ILE A 177 -18.66 -9.79 -1.50
C ILE A 177 -19.39 -8.75 -2.36
N HIS A 178 -19.84 -7.63 -1.77
CA HIS A 178 -20.47 -6.50 -2.46
C HIS A 178 -19.82 -5.16 -2.08
N GLY A 179 -18.54 -5.17 -1.68
CA GLY A 179 -17.79 -3.96 -1.32
C GLY A 179 -17.92 -3.51 0.14
N GLY A 180 -18.51 -4.35 1.01
CA GLY A 180 -18.67 -4.04 2.43
C GLY A 180 -19.81 -3.06 2.68
N ARG A 181 -19.60 -2.13 3.62
CA ARG A 181 -20.58 -1.13 4.07
C ARG A 181 -19.87 0.22 4.26
N PRO A 182 -19.19 0.76 3.22
CA PRO A 182 -18.34 1.94 3.38
C PRO A 182 -19.12 3.11 3.99
N LYS A 183 -18.51 3.76 4.98
CA LYS A 183 -19.03 5.01 5.56
C LYS A 183 -17.98 6.09 5.41
N GLU A 184 -18.35 7.18 4.76
CA GLU A 184 -17.44 8.30 4.50
C GLU A 184 -16.86 8.90 5.80
N TRP A 185 -17.67 8.98 6.87
CA TRP A 185 -17.17 9.45 8.17
C TRP A 185 -16.09 8.53 8.75
N ALA A 186 -16.16 7.22 8.51
CA ALA A 186 -15.16 6.27 8.99
C ALA A 186 -13.88 6.40 8.17
N ARG A 187 -14.00 6.44 6.83
CA ARG A 187 -12.87 6.63 5.90
C ARG A 187 -12.15 7.96 6.12
N ARG A 188 -12.87 9.02 6.48
CA ARG A 188 -12.33 10.37 6.78
C ARG A 188 -12.00 10.58 8.27
N GLY A 189 -12.06 9.52 9.08
CA GLY A 189 -11.76 9.60 10.51
C GLY A 189 -10.37 10.18 10.77
N PHE A 190 -10.25 11.04 11.78
CA PHE A 190 -9.01 11.77 12.09
C PHE A 190 -7.81 10.84 12.35
N ILE A 191 -8.07 9.61 12.81
CA ILE A 191 -7.03 8.60 13.07
C ILE A 191 -6.22 8.27 11.81
N TRP A 192 -6.84 8.33 10.62
CA TRP A 192 -6.20 7.98 9.36
C TRP A 192 -5.21 9.04 8.89
N LYS A 193 -5.38 10.30 9.32
CA LYS A 193 -4.38 11.34 9.15
C LYS A 193 -3.11 11.00 9.92
N TYR A 194 -3.25 10.67 11.21
CA TYR A 194 -2.11 10.25 12.04
C TYR A 194 -1.48 8.93 11.56
N PHE A 195 -2.28 8.01 11.04
CA PHE A 195 -1.80 6.78 10.42
C PHE A 195 -0.95 7.06 9.17
N ALA A 196 -1.42 7.92 8.26
CA ALA A 196 -0.69 8.29 7.06
C ALA A 196 0.59 9.09 7.38
N GLU A 197 0.51 10.03 8.32
CA GLU A 197 1.66 10.83 8.78
C GLU A 197 2.70 10.03 9.57
N TYR A 198 2.37 8.82 10.01
CA TYR A 198 3.34 7.93 10.62
C TYR A 198 4.38 7.42 9.61
N TYR A 199 3.94 7.11 8.39
CA TYR A 199 4.73 6.61 7.26
C TYR A 199 4.97 7.65 6.17
N PRO A 200 4.80 8.94 6.45
CA PRO A 200 4.55 9.96 5.42
C PRO A 200 3.87 9.49 4.11
N CYS A 201 2.71 8.81 4.18
CA CYS A 201 2.06 8.24 3.00
C CYS A 201 1.68 9.32 1.98
N SER A 202 1.96 9.09 0.69
CA SER A 202 1.59 10.03 -0.38
C SER A 202 1.26 9.34 -1.71
N ILE A 203 0.53 10.05 -2.58
CA ILE A 203 0.16 9.60 -3.93
C ILE A 203 0.90 10.45 -4.97
N VAL A 204 1.52 9.77 -5.94
CA VAL A 204 1.97 10.39 -7.20
C VAL A 204 1.01 9.95 -8.30
N LYS A 205 0.23 10.89 -8.83
CA LYS A 205 -0.74 10.65 -9.91
C LYS A 205 -0.10 10.92 -11.26
N GLU A 206 -0.10 9.93 -12.16
CA GLU A 206 0.44 10.09 -13.52
C GLU A 206 -0.60 10.29 -14.62
N ALA A 207 -1.87 9.98 -14.34
CA ALA A 207 -2.97 10.17 -15.28
C ALA A 207 -4.28 10.46 -14.54
N ASP A 208 -5.19 11.17 -15.21
CA ASP A 208 -6.57 11.27 -14.80
C ASP A 208 -7.31 9.95 -15.06
N LEU A 209 -8.25 9.61 -14.17
CA LEU A 209 -9.11 8.44 -14.30
C LEU A 209 -10.56 8.93 -14.43
N PRO A 210 -11.12 8.93 -15.65
CA PRO A 210 -12.52 9.27 -15.88
C PRO A 210 -13.47 8.39 -15.05
N PRO A 211 -14.42 8.94 -14.29
CA PRO A 211 -15.35 8.15 -13.47
C PRO A 211 -16.50 7.53 -14.28
N ASP A 212 -16.34 7.36 -15.60
CA ASP A 212 -17.33 6.82 -16.52
C ASP A 212 -17.27 5.28 -16.66
N ARG A 213 -16.21 4.66 -16.12
CA ARG A 213 -15.91 3.23 -16.28
C ARG A 213 -15.36 2.60 -14.99
N PRO A 214 -15.32 1.25 -14.90
CA PRO A 214 -14.74 0.58 -13.75
C PRO A 214 -13.21 0.45 -13.84
N TYR A 215 -12.54 0.36 -12.69
CA TYR A 215 -11.08 0.22 -12.60
C TYR A 215 -10.63 -0.92 -11.70
N LEU A 216 -9.56 -1.60 -12.09
CA LEU A 216 -8.84 -2.55 -11.25
C LEU A 216 -7.42 -2.03 -11.00
N PHE A 217 -7.19 -1.55 -9.78
CA PHE A 217 -5.88 -1.13 -9.30
C PHE A 217 -5.08 -2.36 -8.86
N GLY A 218 -3.96 -2.61 -9.52
CA GLY A 218 -3.00 -3.63 -9.11
C GLY A 218 -1.89 -3.02 -8.26
N TYR A 219 -1.91 -3.30 -6.96
CA TYR A 219 -0.99 -2.72 -5.98
C TYR A 219 0.24 -3.60 -5.77
N HIS A 220 1.42 -2.98 -5.81
CA HIS A 220 2.73 -3.61 -5.63
C HIS A 220 3.70 -2.69 -4.87
N PRO A 221 4.66 -3.22 -4.10
CA PRO A 221 4.65 -4.57 -3.55
C PRO A 221 3.61 -4.69 -2.42
N HIS A 222 3.37 -5.90 -1.95
CA HIS A 222 2.48 -6.21 -0.84
C HIS A 222 3.05 -5.74 0.50
N GLY A 223 4.38 -5.73 0.63
CA GLY A 223 5.03 -5.66 1.94
C GLY A 223 4.58 -6.81 2.84
N ILE A 224 4.76 -6.66 4.15
CA ILE A 224 4.30 -7.68 5.10
C ILE A 224 2.76 -7.65 5.24
N ILE A 225 2.17 -6.46 5.37
CA ILE A 225 0.74 -6.27 5.68
C ILE A 225 0.03 -5.18 4.85
N GLY A 226 0.67 -4.56 3.86
CA GLY A 226 0.03 -3.61 2.92
C GLY A 226 -0.53 -2.34 3.59
N MET A 227 0.28 -1.64 4.38
CA MET A 227 -0.12 -0.42 5.08
C MET A 227 -0.39 0.75 4.14
N GLY A 228 0.41 0.91 3.07
CA GLY A 228 0.16 1.94 2.06
C GLY A 228 -1.11 1.69 1.28
N ALA A 229 -1.42 0.42 0.98
CA ALA A 229 -2.66 0.03 0.31
C ALA A 229 -3.87 0.37 1.19
N PHE A 230 -3.79 0.09 2.49
CA PHE A 230 -4.86 0.43 3.44
C PHE A 230 -5.05 1.95 3.56
N ALA A 231 -3.96 2.71 3.78
CA ALA A 231 -4.00 4.17 3.85
C ALA A 231 -4.64 4.79 2.59
N THR A 232 -4.33 4.24 1.42
CA THR A 232 -4.72 4.81 0.13
C THR A 232 -6.10 4.39 -0.35
N PHE A 233 -6.45 3.11 -0.26
CA PHE A 233 -7.66 2.58 -0.89
C PHE A 233 -8.81 2.31 0.08
N ALA A 234 -8.53 2.17 1.39
CA ALA A 234 -9.57 1.91 2.40
C ALA A 234 -9.91 3.16 3.23
N THR A 235 -9.07 4.18 3.21
CA THR A 235 -9.25 5.42 4.00
C THR A 235 -9.03 6.66 3.15
N GLU A 236 -9.25 7.83 3.72
CA GLU A 236 -8.87 9.12 3.12
C GLU A 236 -7.56 9.67 3.72
N GLY A 237 -6.73 8.82 4.35
CA GLY A 237 -5.45 9.23 4.93
C GLY A 237 -4.48 9.86 3.92
N THR A 238 -4.55 9.45 2.66
CA THR A 238 -3.78 10.04 1.54
C THR A 238 -4.62 10.95 0.63
N ASN A 239 -5.87 11.26 1.02
CA ASN A 239 -6.83 12.04 0.24
C ASN A 239 -7.12 11.48 -1.16
N PHE A 240 -7.26 10.16 -1.29
CA PHE A 240 -7.52 9.50 -2.58
C PHE A 240 -8.65 10.16 -3.39
N SER A 241 -9.75 10.53 -2.74
CA SER A 241 -10.90 11.17 -3.39
C SER A 241 -10.59 12.53 -4.01
N GLU A 242 -9.56 13.24 -3.54
CA GLU A 242 -9.10 14.50 -4.14
C GLU A 242 -8.26 14.26 -5.41
N TYR A 243 -7.50 13.16 -5.47
CA TYR A 243 -6.70 12.79 -6.64
C TYR A 243 -7.55 12.16 -7.75
N PHE A 244 -8.53 11.33 -7.38
CA PHE A 244 -9.37 10.56 -8.31
C PHE A 244 -10.86 10.81 -8.02
N PRO A 245 -11.37 12.02 -8.32
CA PRO A 245 -12.76 12.36 -8.03
C PRO A 245 -13.73 11.45 -8.78
N GLY A 246 -14.74 10.95 -8.07
CA GLY A 246 -15.75 10.05 -8.61
C GLY A 246 -15.35 8.57 -8.63
N ILE A 247 -14.08 8.23 -8.38
CA ILE A 247 -13.62 6.85 -8.24
C ILE A 247 -13.90 6.35 -6.80
N LYS A 248 -14.53 5.19 -6.68
CA LYS A 248 -14.94 4.54 -5.43
C LYS A 248 -14.12 3.25 -5.23
N PRO A 249 -12.94 3.33 -4.59
CA PRO A 249 -12.08 2.17 -4.43
C PRO A 249 -12.57 1.25 -3.30
N HIS A 250 -12.45 -0.05 -3.54
CA HIS A 250 -12.60 -1.09 -2.54
C HIS A 250 -11.32 -1.90 -2.43
N LEU A 251 -10.61 -1.79 -1.29
CA LEU A 251 -9.44 -2.62 -1.03
C LEU A 251 -9.86 -4.07 -0.75
N LEU A 252 -9.32 -5.01 -1.53
CA LEU A 252 -9.69 -6.41 -1.42
C LEU A 252 -8.67 -7.20 -0.59
N THR A 253 -9.18 -8.01 0.34
CA THR A 253 -8.38 -8.83 1.25
C THR A 253 -8.93 -10.26 1.35
N LEU A 254 -8.24 -11.10 2.13
CA LEU A 254 -8.59 -12.51 2.32
C LEU A 254 -10.01 -12.67 2.88
N GLY A 255 -10.78 -13.60 2.30
CA GLY A 255 -12.16 -13.87 2.74
C GLY A 255 -12.29 -14.31 4.21
N SER A 256 -11.24 -14.91 4.79
CA SER A 256 -11.18 -15.30 6.20
C SER A 256 -11.29 -14.12 7.16
N ASN A 257 -10.80 -12.93 6.77
CA ASN A 257 -10.89 -11.73 7.60
C ASN A 257 -12.34 -11.37 7.93
N PHE A 258 -13.29 -11.70 7.03
CA PHE A 258 -14.71 -11.42 7.21
C PHE A 258 -15.46 -12.46 8.04
N LYS A 259 -14.77 -13.49 8.53
CA LYS A 259 -15.30 -14.49 9.47
C LYS A 259 -15.00 -14.15 10.93
N ILE A 260 -14.17 -13.14 11.18
CA ILE A 260 -13.78 -12.71 12.54
C ILE A 260 -14.74 -11.61 13.01
N PRO A 261 -15.58 -11.86 14.04
CA PRO A 261 -16.39 -10.85 14.72
C PRO A 261 -15.63 -9.56 15.03
N PHE A 262 -16.32 -8.41 14.98
CA PHE A 262 -15.79 -7.06 15.21
C PHE A 262 -14.79 -6.58 14.16
N TYR A 263 -13.74 -7.37 13.89
CA TYR A 263 -12.74 -7.06 12.86
C TYR A 263 -13.38 -6.92 11.47
N ARG A 264 -14.30 -7.84 11.12
CA ARG A 264 -15.03 -7.79 9.85
C ARG A 264 -15.78 -6.48 9.64
N GLU A 265 -16.40 -5.93 10.70
CA GLU A 265 -17.23 -4.73 10.61
C GLU A 265 -16.34 -3.50 10.36
N LEU A 266 -15.19 -3.45 11.04
CA LEU A 266 -14.20 -2.41 10.84
C LEU A 266 -13.57 -2.48 9.44
N LEU A 267 -13.37 -3.66 8.87
CA LEU A 267 -12.95 -3.75 7.47
C LEU A 267 -14.05 -3.24 6.52
N MET A 268 -15.29 -3.70 6.69
CA MET A 268 -16.39 -3.35 5.80
C MET A 268 -16.79 -1.88 5.87
N ILE A 269 -16.70 -1.24 7.03
CA ILE A 269 -17.01 0.19 7.19
C ILE A 269 -16.00 1.09 6.44
N HIS A 270 -14.80 0.59 6.19
CA HIS A 270 -13.77 1.23 5.35
C HIS A 270 -13.87 0.81 3.87
N GLY A 271 -14.90 0.05 3.50
CA GLY A 271 -15.09 -0.41 2.12
C GLY A 271 -14.21 -1.58 1.72
N CYS A 272 -13.52 -2.23 2.67
CA CYS A 272 -12.74 -3.43 2.34
C CYS A 272 -13.68 -4.59 1.96
N GLY A 273 -13.28 -5.34 0.94
CA GLY A 273 -14.04 -6.47 0.40
C GLY A 273 -13.22 -7.76 0.32
N SER A 274 -13.89 -8.86 -0.03
CA SER A 274 -13.24 -10.13 -0.32
C SER A 274 -12.54 -10.08 -1.67
N VAL A 275 -11.33 -10.66 -1.77
CA VAL A 275 -10.59 -10.82 -3.05
C VAL A 275 -11.11 -11.98 -3.91
N SER A 276 -12.24 -12.60 -3.55
CA SER A 276 -12.85 -13.66 -4.36
C SER A 276 -13.33 -13.14 -5.72
N LYS A 277 -13.27 -13.98 -6.76
CA LYS A 277 -13.73 -13.63 -8.12
C LYS A 277 -15.14 -13.04 -8.15
N ARG A 278 -16.07 -13.64 -7.38
CA ARG A 278 -17.44 -13.17 -7.25
C ARG A 278 -17.53 -11.75 -6.69
N SER A 279 -16.75 -11.46 -5.66
CA SER A 279 -16.68 -10.12 -5.07
C SER A 279 -16.13 -9.09 -6.06
N CYS A 280 -15.05 -9.43 -6.76
CA CYS A 280 -14.48 -8.56 -7.81
C CYS A 280 -15.53 -8.22 -8.87
N ALA A 281 -16.24 -9.22 -9.42
CA ALA A 281 -17.28 -9.01 -10.41
C ALA A 281 -18.46 -8.17 -9.86
N ASN A 282 -18.93 -8.49 -8.66
CA ASN A 282 -20.00 -7.76 -7.99
C ASN A 282 -19.68 -6.29 -7.74
N VAL A 283 -18.42 -5.95 -7.41
CA VAL A 283 -18.03 -4.56 -7.16
C VAL A 283 -17.82 -3.80 -8.46
N LEU A 284 -17.14 -4.40 -9.45
CA LEU A 284 -16.89 -3.77 -10.75
C LEU A 284 -18.18 -3.56 -11.57
N SER A 285 -19.21 -4.37 -11.31
CA SER A 285 -20.53 -4.20 -11.94
C SER A 285 -21.43 -3.14 -11.27
N GLN A 286 -20.99 -2.45 -10.21
CA GLN A 286 -21.79 -1.41 -9.54
C GLN A 286 -21.98 -0.13 -10.37
N GLY A 287 -21.30 -0.03 -11.52
CA GLY A 287 -21.45 1.06 -12.47
C GLY A 287 -20.24 2.00 -12.52
N PRO A 288 -20.42 3.19 -13.13
CA PRO A 288 -19.36 4.16 -13.35
C PRO A 288 -18.61 4.56 -12.08
N GLY A 289 -17.29 4.62 -12.18
CA GLY A 289 -16.40 4.98 -11.06
C GLY A 289 -16.21 3.88 -10.03
N SER A 290 -16.82 2.70 -10.18
CA SER A 290 -16.54 1.56 -9.31
C SER A 290 -15.09 1.08 -9.48
N ALA A 291 -14.42 0.79 -8.38
CA ALA A 291 -13.05 0.32 -8.46
C ALA A 291 -12.72 -0.70 -7.38
N ILE A 292 -11.82 -1.62 -7.72
CA ILE A 292 -11.22 -2.54 -6.75
C ILE A 292 -9.71 -2.33 -6.72
N ALA A 293 -9.11 -2.47 -5.55
CA ALA A 293 -7.67 -2.52 -5.38
C ALA A 293 -7.25 -3.90 -4.88
N ILE A 294 -6.35 -4.55 -5.61
CA ILE A 294 -5.85 -5.89 -5.27
C ILE A 294 -4.34 -5.80 -5.08
N VAL A 295 -3.87 -6.26 -3.92
CA VAL A 295 -2.45 -6.44 -3.67
C VAL A 295 -2.00 -7.75 -4.30
N ILE A 296 -1.46 -7.67 -5.52
CA ILE A 296 -1.38 -8.82 -6.45
C ILE A 296 -0.47 -9.94 -5.95
N GLY A 297 0.67 -9.59 -5.35
CA GLY A 297 1.64 -10.59 -4.88
C GLY A 297 1.13 -11.45 -3.72
N GLY A 298 0.20 -10.91 -2.92
CA GLY A 298 -0.43 -11.60 -1.80
C GLY A 298 0.55 -12.17 -0.78
N ALA A 299 0.13 -13.23 -0.09
CA ALA A 299 0.93 -13.91 0.93
C ALA A 299 2.24 -14.56 0.42
N ALA A 300 2.41 -14.72 -0.90
CA ALA A 300 3.66 -15.23 -1.45
C ALA A 300 4.74 -14.15 -1.47
N GLU A 301 4.36 -12.94 -1.85
CA GLU A 301 5.24 -11.78 -1.88
C GLU A 301 5.59 -11.29 -0.48
N SER A 302 4.65 -11.35 0.48
CA SER A 302 4.90 -10.95 1.87
C SER A 302 5.96 -11.81 2.59
N LEU A 303 6.18 -13.05 2.14
CA LEU A 303 7.25 -13.94 2.65
C LEU A 303 8.64 -13.60 2.12
N SER A 304 8.75 -12.69 1.16
CA SER A 304 10.01 -12.23 0.57
C SER A 304 10.14 -10.71 0.63
N ALA A 305 9.31 -10.07 1.47
CA ALA A 305 9.34 -8.63 1.71
C ALA A 305 10.56 -8.30 2.59
N HIS A 306 11.62 -7.83 1.94
CA HIS A 306 12.85 -7.39 2.59
C HIS A 306 13.12 -5.92 2.31
N PRO A 307 13.59 -5.15 3.31
CA PRO A 307 14.00 -3.77 3.10
C PRO A 307 15.02 -3.62 1.97
N GLY A 308 14.84 -2.59 1.15
CA GLY A 308 15.68 -2.27 -0.01
C GLY A 308 15.47 -3.17 -1.22
N THR A 309 14.51 -4.10 -1.21
CA THR A 309 14.20 -4.98 -2.36
C THR A 309 12.81 -4.73 -2.93
N ALA A 310 12.65 -5.04 -4.21
CA ALA A 310 11.37 -5.05 -4.92
C ALA A 310 11.20 -6.37 -5.68
N ASP A 311 10.91 -7.44 -4.93
CA ASP A 311 10.60 -8.76 -5.49
C ASP A 311 9.10 -8.91 -5.70
N LEU A 312 8.63 -8.76 -6.94
CA LEU A 312 7.21 -8.81 -7.26
C LEU A 312 6.77 -10.20 -7.74
N THR A 313 5.89 -10.86 -7.00
CA THR A 313 5.23 -12.10 -7.40
C THR A 313 4.14 -11.79 -8.43
N LEU A 314 4.53 -11.75 -9.71
CA LEU A 314 3.65 -11.28 -10.80
C LEU A 314 3.68 -12.16 -12.04
N LYS A 315 4.80 -12.85 -12.35
CA LYS A 315 4.96 -13.56 -13.64
C LYS A 315 3.84 -14.56 -13.92
N LYS A 316 3.43 -15.34 -12.91
CA LYS A 316 2.36 -16.34 -13.05
C LYS A 316 0.98 -15.86 -12.57
N ARG A 317 0.83 -14.56 -12.26
CA ARG A 317 -0.42 -13.98 -11.74
C ARG A 317 -1.29 -13.43 -12.87
N PHE A 318 -2.02 -14.30 -13.55
CA PHE A 318 -2.95 -13.91 -14.62
C PHE A 318 -4.38 -13.63 -14.13
N GLY A 319 -4.69 -14.00 -12.89
CA GLY A 319 -6.08 -13.98 -12.38
C GLY A 319 -6.71 -12.58 -12.39
N PHE A 320 -5.97 -11.55 -11.96
CA PHE A 320 -6.49 -10.18 -11.93
C PHE A 320 -6.68 -9.60 -13.34
N VAL A 321 -5.77 -9.93 -14.28
CA VAL A 321 -5.89 -9.56 -15.69
C VAL A 321 -7.14 -10.20 -16.31
N LYS A 322 -7.35 -11.50 -16.07
CA LYS A 322 -8.57 -12.21 -16.50
C LYS A 322 -9.84 -11.58 -15.92
N MET A 323 -9.80 -11.12 -14.65
CA MET A 323 -10.92 -10.42 -14.04
C MET A 323 -11.18 -9.06 -14.69
N ALA A 324 -10.15 -8.25 -14.92
CA ALA A 324 -10.28 -6.96 -15.59
C ALA A 324 -10.91 -7.10 -16.99
N ILE A 325 -10.46 -8.09 -17.78
CA ILE A 325 -11.01 -8.33 -19.12
C ILE A 325 -12.48 -8.75 -19.06
N ARG A 326 -12.86 -9.64 -18.15
CA ARG A 326 -14.24 -10.12 -18.05
C ARG A 326 -15.23 -9.04 -17.66
N GLU A 327 -14.80 -8.12 -16.81
CA GLU A 327 -15.65 -7.05 -16.30
C GLU A 327 -15.49 -5.73 -17.08
N GLY A 328 -14.56 -5.66 -18.04
CA GLY A 328 -14.27 -4.43 -18.80
C GLY A 328 -13.71 -3.31 -17.92
N ALA A 329 -12.93 -3.67 -16.90
CA ALA A 329 -12.32 -2.72 -15.98
C ALA A 329 -10.90 -2.37 -16.45
N ASP A 330 -10.63 -1.07 -16.62
CA ASP A 330 -9.31 -0.60 -17.01
C ASP A 330 -8.28 -0.97 -15.91
N LEU A 331 -7.15 -1.53 -16.32
CA LEU A 331 -6.09 -1.94 -15.40
C LEU A 331 -5.22 -0.74 -15.04
N VAL A 332 -5.06 -0.47 -13.76
CA VAL A 332 -4.22 0.63 -13.27
C VAL A 332 -3.06 0.06 -12.44
N PRO A 333 -1.83 0.06 -12.98
CA PRO A 333 -0.65 -0.33 -12.22
C PRO A 333 -0.37 0.67 -11.09
N VAL A 334 -0.13 0.16 -9.88
CA VAL A 334 0.26 0.97 -8.73
C VAL A 334 1.53 0.40 -8.12
N PHE A 335 2.59 1.22 -8.09
CA PHE A 335 3.85 0.87 -7.44
C PHE A 335 4.06 1.75 -6.22
N SER A 336 4.23 1.14 -5.05
CA SER A 336 4.37 1.77 -3.76
C SER A 336 5.78 1.59 -3.20
N PHE A 337 6.58 2.65 -3.30
CA PHE A 337 7.93 2.68 -2.75
C PHE A 337 7.87 2.74 -1.22
N GLY A 338 8.80 2.07 -0.53
CA GLY A 338 8.88 2.06 0.94
C GLY A 338 8.04 1.00 1.64
N GLU A 339 7.13 0.32 0.94
CA GLU A 339 6.22 -0.67 1.54
C GLU A 339 6.97 -1.90 2.12
N ASN A 340 8.11 -2.28 1.53
CA ASN A 340 8.96 -3.36 2.04
C ASN A 340 9.90 -2.90 3.17
N ASP A 341 10.04 -1.59 3.39
CA ASP A 341 11.03 -1.00 4.31
C ASP A 341 10.45 -0.74 5.72
N ILE A 342 9.14 -0.92 5.90
CA ILE A 342 8.46 -0.69 7.18
C ILE A 342 8.60 -1.86 8.17
N TYR A 343 9.18 -2.98 7.77
CA TYR A 343 9.46 -4.12 8.64
C TYR A 343 10.74 -4.82 8.23
N ALA A 344 11.46 -5.37 9.21
CA ALA A 344 12.56 -6.28 8.95
C ALA A 344 12.06 -7.72 9.07
N GLN A 345 12.14 -8.46 7.97
CA GLN A 345 11.85 -9.89 7.97
C GLN A 345 13.09 -10.69 8.41
N LEU A 346 12.94 -11.59 9.38
CA LEU A 346 13.98 -12.55 9.72
C LEU A 346 14.22 -13.45 8.50
N ALA A 347 15.50 -13.61 8.13
CA ALA A 347 15.87 -14.38 6.96
C ALA A 347 15.43 -15.85 7.11
N ASN A 348 14.32 -16.21 6.47
CA ASN A 348 13.89 -17.60 6.37
C ASN A 348 14.50 -18.19 5.10
N ALA A 349 15.74 -18.68 5.20
CA ALA A 349 16.43 -19.27 4.05
C ALA A 349 15.55 -20.36 3.39
N LYS A 350 15.48 -20.32 2.05
CA LYS A 350 14.76 -21.34 1.27
C LYS A 350 15.31 -22.72 1.63
N GLY A 351 14.43 -23.58 2.15
CA GLY A 351 14.79 -24.94 2.60
C GLY A 351 14.85 -25.14 4.11
N SER A 352 14.84 -24.07 4.92
CA SER A 352 14.74 -24.16 6.38
C SER A 352 13.45 -24.87 6.82
N MET A 353 13.48 -25.49 8.01
CA MET A 353 12.28 -26.14 8.59
C MET A 353 11.16 -25.12 8.80
N VAL A 354 11.50 -23.90 9.22
CA VAL A 354 10.59 -22.76 9.36
C VAL A 354 9.93 -22.39 8.03
N TYR A 355 10.71 -22.27 6.95
CA TYR A 355 10.16 -21.99 5.61
C TYR A 355 9.20 -23.09 5.14
N LYS A 356 9.55 -24.37 5.36
CA LYS A 356 8.68 -25.51 5.03
C LYS A 356 7.37 -25.47 5.83
N LEU A 357 7.44 -25.16 7.12
CA LEU A 357 6.26 -25.04 7.99
C LEU A 357 5.38 -23.85 7.57
N GLN A 358 5.96 -22.68 7.29
CA GLN A 358 5.25 -21.51 6.77
C GLN A 358 4.55 -21.81 5.44
N LYS A 359 5.22 -22.50 4.51
CA LYS A 359 4.61 -22.90 3.22
C LYS A 359 3.49 -23.92 3.41
N LYS A 360 3.63 -24.88 4.33
CA LYS A 360 2.56 -25.83 4.66
C LYS A 360 1.36 -25.10 5.25
N PHE A 361 1.59 -24.18 6.19
CA PHE A 361 0.55 -23.36 6.79
C PHE A 361 -0.14 -22.45 5.75
N GLN A 362 0.64 -21.81 4.86
CA GLN A 362 0.13 -21.04 3.72
C GLN A 362 -0.82 -21.85 2.84
N LYS A 363 -0.44 -23.10 2.52
CA LYS A 363 -1.24 -23.97 1.66
C LYS A 363 -2.58 -24.36 2.31
N VAL A 364 -2.60 -24.50 3.63
CA VAL A 364 -3.81 -24.89 4.38
C VAL A 364 -4.73 -23.70 4.65
N PHE A 365 -4.17 -22.57 5.07
CA PHE A 365 -4.96 -21.45 5.60
C PHE A 365 -5.02 -20.24 4.67
N GLY A 366 -4.23 -20.22 3.58
CA GLY A 366 -4.19 -19.11 2.62
C GLY A 366 -3.43 -17.87 3.11
N PHE A 367 -2.98 -17.85 4.37
CA PHE A 367 -2.13 -16.81 4.96
C PHE A 367 -0.89 -17.43 5.62
N THR A 368 0.17 -16.65 5.76
CA THR A 368 1.43 -17.05 6.39
C THR A 368 1.61 -16.31 7.72
N LEU A 369 2.40 -16.87 8.61
CA LEU A 369 2.97 -16.15 9.76
C LEU A 369 4.39 -15.74 9.37
N PRO A 370 4.60 -14.56 8.75
CA PRO A 370 5.93 -14.06 8.53
C PRO A 370 6.58 -13.83 9.90
N LEU A 371 7.83 -14.29 10.07
CA LEU A 371 8.64 -13.92 11.22
C LEU A 371 9.27 -12.58 10.89
N PHE A 372 8.70 -11.51 11.43
CA PHE A 372 9.17 -10.16 11.24
C PHE A 372 9.29 -9.44 12.58
N TYR A 373 10.14 -8.44 12.59
CA TYR A 373 10.21 -7.48 13.68
C TYR A 373 10.19 -6.07 13.09
N GLY A 374 9.56 -5.16 13.82
CA GLY A 374 9.77 -3.75 13.68
C GLY A 374 10.24 -3.19 15.03
N ARG A 375 9.77 -2.02 15.42
CA ARG A 375 10.04 -1.41 16.71
C ARG A 375 9.08 -1.85 17.81
N GLY A 376 9.46 -1.62 19.06
CA GLY A 376 8.57 -1.72 20.22
C GLY A 376 7.65 -0.50 20.36
N LEU A 377 6.65 -0.62 21.26
CA LEU A 377 5.81 0.52 21.63
C LEU A 377 6.60 1.56 22.45
N PHE A 378 7.62 1.11 23.18
CA PHE A 378 8.47 1.90 24.09
C PHE A 378 9.98 1.76 23.82
N ASN A 379 10.38 0.98 22.80
CA ASN A 379 11.78 0.79 22.41
C ASN A 379 11.89 0.78 20.87
N TYR A 380 13.06 1.12 20.32
CA TYR A 380 13.23 1.23 18.86
C TYR A 380 13.62 -0.08 18.16
N ASN A 381 14.14 -1.05 18.92
CA ASN A 381 14.95 -2.11 18.32
C ASN A 381 14.27 -3.49 18.29
N TYR A 382 13.11 -3.67 18.93
CA TYR A 382 12.37 -4.94 18.85
C TYR A 382 10.88 -4.83 19.20
N GLY A 383 10.00 -5.14 18.25
CA GLY A 383 8.57 -5.30 18.50
C GLY A 383 7.75 -5.53 17.24
N LEU A 384 6.43 -5.36 17.34
CA LEU A 384 5.48 -5.57 16.23
C LEU A 384 5.07 -4.28 15.52
N MET A 385 5.51 -3.12 16.03
CA MET A 385 5.22 -1.84 15.40
C MET A 385 6.11 -1.65 14.19
N PRO A 386 5.59 -1.26 13.02
CA PRO A 386 6.42 -1.02 11.85
C PRO A 386 7.38 0.16 12.04
N PHE A 387 8.48 0.18 11.29
CA PHE A 387 9.40 1.32 11.24
C PHE A 387 8.74 2.55 10.57
N ARG A 388 9.23 3.75 10.91
CA ARG A 388 8.76 5.00 10.31
C ARG A 388 9.54 5.22 9.01
N HIS A 389 8.96 4.75 7.90
CA HIS A 389 9.55 4.92 6.58
C HIS A 389 8.52 5.52 5.62
N PRO A 390 8.90 6.49 4.76
CA PRO A 390 8.04 7.03 3.71
C PRO A 390 7.42 5.93 2.85
N ILE A 391 6.10 5.99 2.61
CA ILE A 391 5.40 5.15 1.64
C ILE A 391 4.85 6.04 0.51
N VAL A 392 5.33 5.85 -0.71
CA VAL A 392 4.94 6.67 -1.87
C VAL A 392 4.29 5.78 -2.92
N SER A 393 2.97 5.87 -3.05
CA SER A 393 2.19 5.12 -4.04
C SER A 393 2.09 5.90 -5.35
N VAL A 394 2.82 5.46 -6.37
CA VAL A 394 2.69 5.97 -7.73
C VAL A 394 1.56 5.23 -8.43
N VAL A 395 0.52 5.98 -8.79
CA VAL A 395 -0.61 5.49 -9.59
C VAL A 395 -0.31 5.77 -11.06
N GLY A 396 -0.04 4.69 -11.80
CA GLY A 396 0.36 4.70 -13.19
C GLY A 396 -0.75 5.06 -14.16
N LYS A 397 -0.43 4.98 -15.45
CA LYS A 397 -1.39 5.23 -16.52
C LYS A 397 -2.39 4.06 -16.63
N PRO A 398 -3.69 4.31 -16.84
CA PRO A 398 -4.65 3.24 -17.06
C PRO A 398 -4.34 2.54 -18.39
N ILE A 399 -4.46 1.22 -18.38
CA ILE A 399 -4.38 0.38 -19.56
C ILE A 399 -5.82 0.03 -19.93
N HIS A 400 -6.25 0.49 -21.10
CA HIS A 400 -7.62 0.27 -21.54
C HIS A 400 -7.89 -1.22 -21.74
N VAL A 401 -9.05 -1.67 -21.27
CA VAL A 401 -9.47 -3.07 -21.35
C VAL A 401 -10.83 -3.20 -22.03
N GLU A 402 -10.83 -3.86 -23.19
CA GLU A 402 -12.07 -4.27 -23.86
C GLU A 402 -12.68 -5.48 -23.18
N ARG A 403 -13.97 -5.37 -22.86
CA ARG A 403 -14.70 -6.43 -22.17
C ARG A 403 -14.80 -7.69 -23.03
N ASP A 404 -14.39 -8.81 -22.46
CA ASP A 404 -14.51 -10.14 -23.08
C ASP A 404 -14.82 -11.19 -22.00
N PRO A 405 -16.03 -11.80 -22.00
CA PRO A 405 -16.39 -12.82 -21.01
C PRO A 405 -15.52 -14.08 -21.07
N HIS A 406 -14.94 -14.40 -22.24
CA HIS A 406 -14.17 -15.61 -22.51
C HIS A 406 -12.82 -15.26 -23.13
N PRO A 407 -11.94 -14.54 -22.40
CA PRO A 407 -10.69 -14.06 -22.97
C PRO A 407 -9.74 -15.22 -23.27
N SER A 408 -9.13 -15.18 -24.46
CA SER A 408 -8.08 -16.12 -24.84
C SER A 408 -6.83 -15.92 -23.97
N ASP A 409 -6.01 -16.96 -23.84
CA ASP A 409 -4.79 -16.87 -23.04
C ASP A 409 -3.78 -15.90 -23.66
N GLU A 410 -3.75 -15.75 -24.99
CA GLU A 410 -2.92 -14.77 -25.70
C GLU A 410 -3.30 -13.34 -25.32
N LYS A 411 -4.59 -13.01 -25.34
CA LYS A 411 -5.09 -11.67 -24.95
C LYS A 411 -4.74 -11.34 -23.51
N VAL A 412 -4.83 -12.34 -22.62
CA VAL A 412 -4.47 -12.19 -21.20
C VAL A 412 -2.97 -11.95 -21.04
N GLN A 413 -2.13 -12.69 -21.78
CA GLN A 413 -0.67 -12.51 -21.73
C GLN A 413 -0.24 -11.17 -22.31
N GLU A 414 -0.83 -10.73 -23.42
CA GLU A 414 -0.55 -9.43 -24.03
C GLU A 414 -0.86 -8.29 -23.04
N LEU A 415 -2.04 -8.34 -22.42
CA LEU A 415 -2.46 -7.32 -21.45
C LEU A 415 -1.60 -7.35 -20.17
N GLN A 416 -1.21 -8.54 -19.71
CA GLN A 416 -0.24 -8.67 -18.60
C GLN A 416 1.12 -8.08 -18.99
N GLY A 417 1.57 -8.27 -20.24
CA GLY A 417 2.80 -7.68 -20.76
C GLY A 417 2.76 -6.15 -20.71
N LYS A 418 1.66 -5.53 -21.16
CA LYS A 418 1.44 -4.07 -21.04
C LYS A 418 1.45 -3.61 -19.58
N TYR A 419 0.81 -4.37 -18.70
CA TYR A 419 0.79 -4.10 -17.25
C TYR A 419 2.19 -4.14 -16.62
N ILE A 420 2.98 -5.17 -16.94
CA ILE A 420 4.35 -5.33 -16.47
C ILE A 420 5.25 -4.21 -17.01
N ALA A 421 5.11 -3.86 -18.29
CA ALA A 421 5.87 -2.80 -18.92
C ALA A 421 5.61 -1.45 -18.23
N GLU A 422 4.36 -1.14 -17.91
CA GLU A 422 4.00 0.09 -17.20
C GLU A 422 4.50 0.10 -15.75
N LEU A 423 4.41 -1.03 -15.01
CA LEU A 423 5.04 -1.14 -13.67
C LEU A 423 6.55 -0.92 -13.72
N THR A 424 7.22 -1.51 -14.71
CA THR A 424 8.67 -1.38 -14.89
C THR A 424 9.04 0.06 -15.23
N ARG A 425 8.25 0.72 -16.09
CA ARG A 425 8.42 2.14 -16.41
C ARG A 425 8.29 3.03 -15.17
N ILE A 426 7.32 2.75 -14.30
CA ILE A 426 7.15 3.47 -13.03
C ILE A 426 8.40 3.27 -12.15
N TRP A 427 8.86 2.03 -12.00
CA TRP A 427 10.09 1.73 -11.27
C TRP A 427 11.28 2.52 -11.81
N ASP A 428 11.56 2.42 -13.12
CA ASP A 428 12.71 3.09 -13.72
C ASP A 428 12.67 4.61 -13.61
N LYS A 429 11.47 5.20 -13.67
CA LYS A 429 11.28 6.64 -13.55
C LYS A 429 11.51 7.16 -12.12
N TYR A 430 11.15 6.39 -11.10
CA TYR A 430 11.09 6.89 -9.72
C TYR A 430 12.05 6.21 -8.73
N LYS A 431 12.71 5.11 -9.11
CA LYS A 431 13.62 4.36 -8.21
C LYS A 431 14.75 5.19 -7.63
N ASP A 432 15.30 6.13 -8.40
CA ASP A 432 16.40 6.99 -7.92
C ASP A 432 15.91 8.13 -7.01
N LEU A 433 14.59 8.37 -6.97
CA LEU A 433 13.98 9.33 -6.06
C LEU A 433 13.53 8.65 -4.77
N TYR A 434 12.75 7.58 -4.86
CA TYR A 434 12.07 6.96 -3.72
C TYR A 434 12.69 5.64 -3.24
N ALA A 435 13.64 5.07 -3.96
CA ALA A 435 14.38 3.86 -3.59
C ALA A 435 15.90 4.05 -3.71
N ARG A 436 16.41 5.20 -3.25
CA ARG A 436 17.86 5.52 -3.23
C ARG A 436 18.69 4.47 -2.50
N GLY A 437 18.13 3.92 -1.42
CA GLY A 437 18.77 2.90 -0.60
C GLY A 437 18.56 1.47 -1.08
N ARG A 438 18.08 1.22 -2.30
CA ARG A 438 17.81 -0.13 -2.79
C ARG A 438 19.08 -1.00 -2.81
N THR A 439 18.94 -2.27 -2.48
CA THR A 439 20.03 -3.26 -2.50
C THR A 439 20.03 -4.06 -3.80
N LYS A 440 18.93 -4.02 -4.56
CA LYS A 440 18.81 -4.62 -5.89
C LYS A 440 17.77 -3.90 -6.74
N GLU A 441 17.81 -4.16 -8.04
CA GLU A 441 16.78 -3.72 -8.98
C GLU A 441 15.50 -4.56 -8.87
N LEU A 442 14.39 -4.00 -9.38
CA LEU A 442 13.10 -4.67 -9.49
C LEU A 442 13.26 -6.05 -10.11
N THR A 443 12.74 -7.06 -9.43
CA THR A 443 12.75 -8.44 -9.92
C THR A 443 11.32 -8.97 -9.95
N LEU A 444 10.90 -9.47 -11.11
CA LEU A 444 9.63 -10.15 -11.26
C LEU A 444 9.84 -11.65 -10.99
N VAL A 445 9.21 -12.16 -9.94
CA VAL A 445 9.27 -13.56 -9.52
C VAL A 445 7.96 -14.29 -9.84
N GLU A 446 8.03 -15.63 -9.76
CA GLU A 446 6.94 -16.55 -10.11
C GLU A 446 5.76 -16.54 -9.13
#